data_AF-A0A090T493-F1
#
_entry.id   AF-A0A090T493-F1
#
_cell.length_a   1.000
_cell.length_b   1.000
_cell.length_c   1.000
_cell.angle_alpha   90.00
_cell.angle_beta   90.00
_cell.angle_gamma   90.00
#
_symmetry.space_group_name_H-M   'P 1'
#
loop_
_entity.id
_entity.type
_entity.pdbx_description
1 polymer ?
#
loop_
_entity_poly.entity_id
_entity_poly.type
_entity_poly.pdbx_seq_one_letter_code
_entity_poly.pdbx_strand_id
1 'polypeptide(L)' 'MTPVLAFVEPKYRPKIDTNEVDYLFEVPLEFLASPTNLSAVGFQIRGQHHRVLSIPYKDHFIWE' A
#
# COMPACT_ATOMS: atom_id res chain seq x y z
N MET A 1 -5.44 -11.58 11.75
CA MET A 1 -5.78 -11.26 10.35
C MET A 1 -5.33 -12.43 9.48
N THR A 2 -6.12 -12.82 8.48
CA THR A 2 -5.79 -13.93 7.55
C THR A 2 -5.85 -13.39 6.12
N PRO A 3 -4.72 -13.33 5.38
CA PRO A 3 -4.71 -12.82 4.03
C PRO A 3 -5.35 -13.81 3.05
N VAL A 4 -6.03 -13.29 2.04
CA VAL A 4 -6.61 -14.07 0.93
C VAL A 4 -6.13 -13.47 -0.39
N LEU A 5 -5.73 -14.34 -1.32
CA LEU A 5 -5.33 -13.96 -2.68
C LEU A 5 -6.42 -14.37 -3.67
N ALA A 6 -6.78 -13.50 -4.60
CA ALA A 6 -7.79 -13.74 -5.62
C ALA A 6 -7.40 -13.11 -6.95
N PHE A 7 -7.92 -13.67 -8.04
CA PHE A 7 -7.91 -13.03 -9.35
C PHE A 7 -9.10 -12.10 -9.49
N VAL A 8 -8.89 -10.95 -10.12
CA VAL A 8 -9.95 -9.99 -10.46
C VAL A 8 -10.26 -10.13 -11.94
N GLU A 9 -11.55 -10.15 -12.29
CA GLU A 9 -12.00 -10.17 -13.67
C GLU A 9 -11.45 -8.94 -14.44
N PRO A 10 -10.82 -9.09 -15.61
CA PRO A 10 -10.18 -7.97 -16.32
C PRO A 10 -11.13 -6.82 -16.70
N LYS A 11 -12.43 -7.09 -16.78
CA LYS A 11 -13.48 -6.10 -17.11
C LYS A 11 -14.21 -5.56 -15.87
N TYR A 12 -13.81 -5.98 -14.67
CA TYR A 12 -14.37 -5.47 -13.43
C TYR A 12 -14.14 -3.96 -13.33
N ARG A 13 -15.16 -3.24 -12.86
CA ARG A 13 -15.07 -1.80 -12.60
C ARG A 13 -15.38 -1.57 -11.12
N PRO A 14 -14.40 -1.17 -10.30
CA PRO A 14 -14.64 -0.93 -8.89
C PRO A 14 -15.61 0.24 -8.70
N LYS A 15 -16.53 0.09 -7.75
CA LYS A 15 -17.37 1.17 -7.26
C LYS A 15 -16.90 1.53 -5.85
N ILE A 16 -16.40 2.75 -5.70
CA ILE A 16 -15.91 3.27 -4.42
C ILE A 16 -17.09 3.68 -3.55
N ASP A 17 -17.10 3.20 -2.30
CA ASP A 17 -17.91 3.78 -1.23
C ASP A 17 -17.07 4.83 -0.51
N THR A 18 -17.41 6.11 -0.73
CA THR A 18 -16.65 7.24 -0.19
C THR A 18 -16.78 7.42 1.31
N ASN A 19 -17.65 6.67 1.98
CA ASN A 19 -17.70 6.68 3.45
C ASN A 19 -16.52 5.90 4.06
N GLU A 20 -15.93 4.98 3.30
CA GLU A 20 -14.84 4.12 3.77
C GLU A 20 -13.55 4.28 2.97
N VAL A 21 -13.66 4.56 1.66
CA VAL A 21 -12.53 4.58 0.74
C VAL A 21 -12.48 5.91 -0.02
N ASP A 22 -11.40 6.66 0.18
CA ASP A 22 -11.18 7.94 -0.50
C ASP A 22 -10.70 7.75 -1.96
N TYR A 23 -9.78 6.81 -2.18
CA TYR A 23 -9.13 6.62 -3.48
C TYR A 23 -8.68 5.17 -3.71
N LEU A 24 -8.60 4.76 -4.99
CA LEU A 24 -8.15 3.45 -5.44
C LEU A 24 -7.05 3.59 -6.51
N PHE A 25 -6.01 2.79 -6.38
CA PHE A 25 -4.92 2.69 -7.35
C PHE A 25 -4.41 1.26 -7.48
N GLU A 26 -3.68 1.00 -8.57
CA GLU A 26 -3.03 -0.28 -8.84
C GLU A 26 -1.51 -0.11 -8.84
N VAL A 27 -0.81 -1.16 -8.42
CA VAL A 27 0.66 -1.23 -8.44
C VAL A 27 1.06 -2.55 -9.10
N PRO A 28 2.03 -2.54 -10.03
CA PRO A 28 2.57 -3.78 -10.58
C PRO A 28 3.12 -4.68 -9.47
N LEU A 29 2.76 -5.97 -9.52
CA LEU A 29 3.19 -6.94 -8.52
C LEU A 29 4.72 -7.05 -8.45
N GLU A 30 5.41 -6.96 -9.59
CA GLU A 30 6.88 -6.96 -9.66
C GLU A 30 7.53 -5.79 -8.90
N PHE A 31 6.85 -4.63 -8.86
CA PHE A 31 7.31 -3.49 -8.08
C PHE A 31 7.16 -3.74 -6.58
N LEU A 32 5.98 -4.24 -6.16
CA LEU A 32 5.71 -4.57 -4.76
C LEU A 32 6.58 -5.70 -4.22
N ALA A 33 6.88 -6.70 -5.05
CA ALA A 33 7.66 -7.87 -4.68
C ALA A 33 9.17 -7.65 -4.73
N SER A 34 9.66 -6.51 -5.24
CA SER A 34 11.09 -6.23 -5.31
C SER A 34 11.63 -5.74 -3.96
N PRO A 35 12.60 -6.44 -3.34
CA PRO A 35 13.22 -5.99 -2.08
C PRO A 35 13.92 -4.64 -2.19
N THR A 36 14.32 -4.22 -3.40
CA THR A 36 14.98 -2.92 -3.61
C THR A 36 14.05 -1.74 -3.41
N ASN A 37 12.74 -1.97 -3.51
CA ASN A 37 11.71 -0.94 -3.31
C ASN A 37 11.24 -0.89 -1.85
N LEU A 38 11.66 -1.84 -1.02
CA LEU A 38 11.36 -1.87 0.40
C LEU A 38 12.41 -1.09 1.20
N SER A 39 11.97 -0.13 2.00
CA SER A 39 12.84 0.68 2.83
C SER A 39 12.28 0.86 4.23
N ALA A 40 13.15 0.85 5.24
CA ALA A 40 12.75 1.17 6.60
C ALA A 40 12.83 2.68 6.83
N VAL A 41 11.72 3.30 7.20
CA VAL A 41 11.62 4.75 7.39
C VAL A 41 11.29 5.06 8.85
N GLY A 42 11.99 6.06 9.39
CA GLY A 42 11.80 6.55 10.76
C GLY A 42 10.92 7.80 10.78
N PHE A 43 9.98 7.84 11.71
CA PHE A 43 9.07 8.96 11.94
C PHE A 43 9.19 9.45 13.39
N GLN A 44 9.03 10.76 13.58
CA GLN A 44 8.80 11.37 14.89
C GLN A 44 7.32 11.69 15.03
N ILE A 45 6.62 10.96 15.90
CA ILE A 45 5.21 11.20 16.19
C ILE A 45 5.08 11.45 17.68
N ARG A 46 4.61 12.66 18.06
CA ARG A 46 4.45 13.07 19.47
C ARG A 46 5.71 12.84 20.33
N GLY A 47 6.89 13.06 19.75
CA GLY A 47 8.19 12.90 20.41
C GLY A 47 8.69 11.45 20.53
N GLN A 48 7.98 10.48 19.94
CA GLN A 48 8.41 9.08 19.90
C GLN A 48 8.92 8.70 18.51
N HIS A 49 9.98 7.88 18.49
CA HIS A 49 10.51 7.27 17.27
C HIS A 49 9.66 6.06 16.89
N HIS A 50 9.06 6.12 15.69
CA HIS A 50 8.40 4.99 15.06
C HIS A 50 9.18 4.58 13.83
N ARG A 51 9.41 3.28 13.66
CA ARG A 51 10.06 2.72 12.47
C ARG A 51 9.08 1.80 11.78
N VAL A 52 8.83 2.05 10.50
CA VAL A 52 7.94 1.24 9.66
C VAL A 52 8.70 0.76 8.43
N LEU A 53 8.20 -0.31 7.84
CA LEU A 53 8.63 -0.72 6.51
C LEU A 53 7.74 -0.03 5.48
N SER A 54 8.34 0.44 4.39
CA SER A 54 7.63 1.20 3.38
C SER A 54 8.04 0.83 1.96
N ILE A 55 7.07 0.90 1.06
CA ILE A 55 7.23 0.76 -0.38
C ILE A 55 6.63 2.02 -1.01
N PRO A 56 7.43 3.08 -1.24
CA PRO A 56 6.93 4.28 -1.92
C PRO A 56 6.67 3.97 -3.40
N TYR A 57 5.49 4.34 -3.89
CA TYR A 57 5.11 4.17 -5.29
C TYR A 57 4.42 5.42 -5.83
N LYS A 58 5.10 6.15 -6.70
CA LYS A 58 4.63 7.46 -7.22
C LYS A 58 4.27 8.39 -6.06
N ASP A 59 3.03 8.86 -6.02
CA ASP A 59 2.50 9.76 -4.98
C ASP A 59 1.91 8.99 -3.79
N HIS A 60 2.09 7.67 -3.73
CA HIS A 60 1.54 6.80 -2.69
C HIS A 60 2.63 6.23 -1.79
N PHE A 61 2.35 6.22 -0.48
CA PHE A 61 3.21 5.64 0.54
C PHE A 61 2.52 4.40 1.12
N ILE A 62 2.98 3.21 0.73
CA ILE A 62 2.47 1.92 1.24
C ILE A 62 3.36 1.53 2.43
N TRP A 63 2.76 1.25 3.59
CA TRP A 63 3.50 1.00 4.83
C TRP A 63 2.79 0.03 5.76
N GLU A 64 3.57 -0.65 6.60
CA GLU A 64 3.14 -1.41 7.78
C GLU A 64 3.90 -0.97 9.04
#